data_AF-A0A971AFF1-F1
#
_entry.id   AF-A0A971AFF1-F1
#
_cell.length_a   1.000
_cell.length_b   1.000
_cell.length_c   1.000
_cell.angle_alpha   90.00
_cell.angle_beta   90.00
_cell.angle_gamma   90.00
#
_symmetry.space_group_name_H-M   'P 1'
#
loop_
_entity.id
_entity.type
_entity.pdbx_description
1 polymer ?
#
loop_
_entity_poly.entity_id
_entity_poly.type
_entity_poly.pdbx_seq_one_letter_code
_entity_poly.pdbx_strand_id
1 'polypeptide(L)' 'MSEFFHMGGYAFYVWTSYAISAVVLAANVALPLMRRGRLLADLRRRASVRRRA' A
#
# COMPACT_ATOMS: atom_id res chain seq x y z
N MET A 1 -19.58 22.38 12.94
CA MET A 1 -18.66 21.28 12.54
C MET A 1 -19.37 19.93 12.45
N SER A 2 -20.35 19.62 13.31
CA SER A 2 -21.18 18.40 13.23
C SER A 2 -22.09 18.33 11.98
N GLU A 3 -22.57 19.46 11.46
CA GLU A 3 -23.42 19.49 10.26
C GLU A 3 -22.74 18.93 9.01
N PHE A 4 -21.42 19.06 8.84
CA PHE A 4 -20.70 18.48 7.69
C PHE A 4 -20.64 16.95 7.73
N PHE A 5 -20.65 16.36 8.92
CA PHE A 5 -20.73 14.91 9.11
C PHE A 5 -22.18 14.40 9.14
N HIS A 6 -23.14 15.29 9.46
CA HIS A 6 -24.57 15.01 9.55
C HIS A 6 -25.39 15.58 8.38
N MET A 7 -24.75 15.88 7.23
CA MET A 7 -25.48 16.11 5.97
C MET A 7 -26.03 14.76 5.50
N GLY A 8 -27.23 14.42 5.99
CA GLY A 8 -27.91 13.13 5.89
C GLY A 8 -27.46 12.23 4.72
N GLY A 9 -26.87 11.08 5.05
CA GLY A 9 -26.51 10.01 4.10
C GLY A 9 -25.28 10.28 3.23
N TYR A 10 -25.05 11.50 2.75
CA TYR A 10 -24.01 11.79 1.74
C TYR A 10 -22.58 11.75 2.27
N ALA A 11 -22.36 12.15 3.53
CA ALA A 11 -21.02 12.10 4.13
C ALA A 11 -20.43 10.68 4.11
N PHE A 12 -21.26 9.65 4.33
CA PHE A 12 -20.81 8.25 4.28
C PHE A 12 -20.29 7.85 2.90
N TYR A 13 -20.98 8.24 1.83
CA TYR A 13 -20.55 7.96 0.45
C TYR A 13 -19.21 8.64 0.13
N VAL A 14 -19.07 9.91 0.48
CA VAL A 14 -17.84 10.67 0.23
C VAL A 14 -16.65 10.06 0.97
N TRP A 15 -16.80 9.76 2.25
CA TRP A 15 -15.76 9.12 3.06
C TRP A 15 -15.41 7.72 2.57
N THR A 16 -16.40 6.93 2.14
CA THR A 16 -16.15 5.58 1.58
C THR A 16 -15.40 5.66 0.26
N SER A 17 -15.74 6.61 -0.62
CA SER A 17 -14.99 6.85 -1.86
C SER A 17 -13.53 7.23 -1.57
N TYR A 18 -13.29 8.13 -0.61
CA TYR A 18 -11.93 8.47 -0.18
C TYR A 18 -11.18 7.28 0.42
N ALA A 19 -11.84 6.48 1.25
CA ALA A 19 -11.24 5.28 1.85
C ALA A 19 -10.85 4.26 0.78
N ILE A 20 -11.73 3.99 -0.19
CA ILE A 20 -11.45 3.07 -1.31
C ILE A 20 -10.27 3.61 -2.14
N SER A 21 -10.29 4.91 -2.50
CA SER A 21 -9.17 5.52 -3.23
C SER A 21 -7.86 5.42 -2.45
N ALA A 22 -7.86 5.69 -1.15
CA ALA A 22 -6.69 5.57 -0.30
C ALA A 22 -6.16 4.13 -0.24
N VAL A 23 -7.05 3.13 -0.14
CA VAL A 23 -6.68 1.71 -0.18
C VAL A 23 -6.07 1.34 -1.53
N VAL A 24 -6.64 1.79 -2.65
CA VAL A 24 -6.11 1.53 -3.99
C VAL A 24 -4.72 2.16 -4.16
N LEU A 25 -4.54 3.42 -3.74
CA LEU A 25 -3.25 4.10 -3.74
C LEU A 25 -2.22 3.38 -2.88
N ALA A 26 -2.59 3.01 -1.66
CA ALA A 26 -1.72 2.28 -0.74
C ALA A 26 -1.33 0.91 -1.31
N ALA A 27 -2.27 0.17 -1.91
CA ALA A 27 -2.00 -1.09 -2.57
C ALA A 27 -1.07 -0.92 -3.78
N ASN A 28 -1.29 0.14 -4.57
CA ASN A 28 -0.47 0.45 -5.74
C ASN A 28 1.00 0.73 -5.37
N VAL A 29 1.24 1.31 -4.19
CA VAL A 29 2.59 1.56 -3.67
C VAL A 29 3.16 0.37 -2.90
N ALA A 30 2.35 -0.33 -2.11
CA ALA A 30 2.76 -1.47 -1.30
C ALA A 30 3.17 -2.68 -2.17
N LEU A 31 2.41 -2.99 -3.23
CA LEU A 31 2.71 -4.10 -4.14
C LEU A 31 4.12 -4.04 -4.76
N PRO A 32 4.56 -2.92 -5.38
CA PRO A 32 5.91 -2.80 -5.93
C PRO A 32 6.99 -2.78 -4.86
N LEU A 33 6.74 -2.17 -3.69
CA LEU A 33 7.69 -2.19 -2.56
C LEU A 33 7.93 -3.63 -2.06
N MET A 34 6.87 -4.41 -1.88
CA MET A 34 6.96 -5.82 -1.48
C MET A 34 7.67 -6.67 -2.54
N ARG A 35 7.39 -6.42 -3.83
CA ARG A 35 8.07 -7.10 -4.94
C ARG A 35 9.56 -6.75 -5.01
N ARG A 36 9.91 -5.49 -4.78
CA ARG A 36 11.30 -5.00 -4.78
C ARG A 36 12.10 -5.56 -3.61
N GLY A 37 11.49 -5.68 -2.43
CA GLY A 37 12.10 -6.34 -1.27
C GLY A 37 12.45 -7.81 -1.55
N ARG A 38 11.56 -8.55 -2.24
CA ARG A 38 11.83 -9.95 -2.62
C ARG A 38 12.98 -10.08 -3.61
N LEU A 39 13.06 -9.21 -4.62
CA LEU A 39 14.17 -9.22 -5.60
C LEU A 39 15.51 -8.92 -4.92
N LEU A 40 15.57 -7.93 -4.03
CA LEU A 40 16.79 -7.62 -3.27
C LEU A 40 17.17 -8.75 -2.31
N ALA A 41 16.19 -9.41 -1.68
CA ALA A 41 16.44 -10.57 -0.82
C ALA A 41 17.03 -11.75 -1.62
N ASP A 42 16.58 -11.95 -2.85
CA ASP A 42 17.09 -13.03 -3.72
C ASP A 42 18.54 -12.74 -4.18
N LEU A 43 18.83 -11.48 -4.52
CA LEU A 43 20.20 -11.04 -4.86
C LEU A 43 21.16 -11.20 -3.67
N ARG A 44 20.73 -10.88 -2.44
CA ARG A 44 21.53 -11.06 -1.22
C ARG A 44 21.86 -12.53 -0.95
N ARG A 45 20.90 -13.45 -1.18
CA ARG A 45 21.17 -14.89 -1.05
C ARG A 45 22.23 -15.35 -2.05
N ARG A 46 22.13 -14.95 -3.32
CA ARG A 46 23.09 -15.35 -4.37
C ARG A 46 24.51 -14.80 -4.12
N ALA A 47 24.63 -13.57 -3.60
CA ALA A 47 25.93 -12.98 -3.26
C ALA A 47 26.65 -13.73 -2.12
N SER A 48 25.91 -14.29 -1.16
CA SER A 48 26.49 -15.06 -0.05
C SER A 48 27.04 -16.43 -0.46
N VAL A 49 26.51 -17.04 -1.54
CA VAL A 49 26.96 -18.35 -2.04
C VAL A 49 28.30 -18.23 -2.79
N ARG A 50 28.57 -17.08 -3.42
CA ARG A 50 29.81 -16.86 -4.20
C ARG A 50 31.07 -16.65 -3.33
N ARG A 51 30.92 -16.38 -2.03
CA ARG A 51 32.05 -16.11 -1.12
C ARG A 51 32.65 -17.36 -0.45
N ARG A 52 32.16 -18.57 -0.78
CA ARG A 52 32.66 -19.84 -0.22
C ARG A 52 33.40 -20.73 -1.23
N ALA A 53 33.77 -20.20 -2.40
CA ALA A 53 34.68 -20.84 -3.35
C ALA A 53 36.02 -20.10 -3.31
#